data_AF-A0A2V7MXY7-F1
#
_entry.id   AF-A0A2V7MXY7-F1
#
_cell.length_a   1.000
_cell.length_b   1.000
_cell.length_c   1.000
_cell.angle_alpha   90.00
_cell.angle_beta   90.00
_cell.angle_gamma   90.00
#
_symmetry.space_group_name_H-M   'P 1'
#
loop_
_entity.id
_entity.type
_entity.pdbx_description
1 polymer ?
#
loop_
_entity_poly.entity_id
_entity_poly.type
_entity_poly.pdbx_seq_one_letter_code
_entity_poly.pdbx_strand_id
1 'polypeptide(L)'
;MDDRHAALLLAGLALAGAGVRYALAPAAAPGDVRLAATDTPPPRHLRETARTAARLARPLLPGERIDLDHADVTEITRLPRVGPALAQRIVAWRDQHGPFGSLARFDSVPGVGPRLVESLRPYVKFSGQIPPPP
;
A
#
# COMPACT_ATOMS: atom_id res chain seq x y z
N MET A 1 -4.07 -18.72 -77.10
CA MET A 1 -4.53 -18.43 -75.72
C MET A 1 -4.54 -16.93 -75.57
N ASP A 2 -5.73 -16.36 -75.48
CA ASP A 2 -5.93 -14.91 -75.53
C ASP A 2 -5.52 -14.25 -74.20
N ASP A 3 -4.83 -13.11 -74.29
CA ASP A 3 -4.31 -12.32 -73.17
C ASP A 3 -5.40 -11.97 -72.14
N ARG A 4 -6.64 -11.77 -72.62
CA ARG A 4 -7.82 -11.51 -71.80
C ARG A 4 -8.21 -12.69 -70.91
N HIS A 5 -8.05 -13.92 -71.38
CA HIS A 5 -8.32 -15.12 -70.59
C HIS A 5 -7.26 -15.29 -69.49
N ALA A 6 -6.00 -14.99 -69.80
CA ALA A 6 -4.92 -14.98 -68.81
C ALA A 6 -5.15 -13.92 -67.71
N ALA A 7 -5.56 -12.71 -68.09
CA ALA A 7 -5.87 -11.63 -67.14
C ALA A 7 -7.02 -11.99 -66.18
N LEU A 8 -8.09 -12.62 -66.67
CA LEU A 8 -9.22 -13.03 -65.83
C LEU A 8 -8.84 -14.13 -64.83
N LEU A 9 -8.01 -15.09 -65.23
CA LEU A 9 -7.52 -16.15 -64.33
C LEU A 9 -6.63 -15.58 -63.21
N LEU A 10 -5.73 -14.64 -63.53
CA LEU A 10 -4.89 -13.98 -62.54
C LEU A 10 -5.70 -13.13 -61.56
N ALA A 11 -6.71 -12.39 -62.04
CA ALA A 11 -7.61 -11.62 -61.19
C ALA A 11 -8.42 -12.52 -60.25
N GLY A 12 -8.92 -13.66 -60.76
CA GLY A 12 -9.63 -14.66 -59.95
C GLY A 12 -8.75 -15.26 -58.86
N LEU A 13 -7.50 -15.61 -59.18
CA LEU A 13 -6.53 -16.13 -58.22
C LEU A 13 -6.19 -15.10 -57.13
N ALA A 14 -5.99 -13.83 -57.51
CA ALA A 14 -5.72 -12.75 -56.56
C ALA A 14 -6.90 -12.51 -55.61
N LEU A 15 -8.14 -12.52 -56.13
CA LEU A 15 -9.36 -12.40 -55.32
C LEU A 15 -9.54 -13.57 -54.36
N ALA A 16 -9.32 -14.80 -54.84
CA ALA A 16 -9.39 -16.00 -53.99
C ALA A 16 -8.33 -15.94 -52.86
N GLY A 17 -7.09 -15.57 -53.18
CA GLY A 17 -6.03 -15.41 -52.19
C GLY A 17 -6.32 -14.33 -51.15
N ALA A 18 -6.87 -13.18 -51.57
CA ALA A 18 -7.28 -12.12 -50.66
C ALA A 18 -8.43 -12.56 -49.74
N GLY A 19 -9.40 -13.32 -50.28
CA GLY A 19 -10.50 -13.89 -49.50
C GLY A 19 -10.01 -14.88 -48.44
N VAL A 20 -9.12 -15.80 -48.79
CA VAL A 20 -8.49 -16.74 -47.84
C VAL A 20 -7.71 -15.99 -46.77
N ARG A 21 -6.89 -15.01 -47.15
CA ARG A 21 -6.12 -14.20 -46.19
C ARG A 21 -7.03 -13.46 -45.21
N TYR A 22 -8.15 -12.92 -45.69
CA TYR A 22 -9.12 -12.23 -44.84
C TYR A 22 -9.83 -13.21 -43.88
N ALA A 23 -10.21 -14.39 -44.37
CA ALA A 23 -10.89 -15.42 -43.57
C ALA A 23 -10.00 -16.04 -42.48
N LEU A 24 -8.68 -16.14 -42.72
CA LEU A 24 -7.71 -16.64 -41.74
C LEU A 24 -7.03 -15.53 -40.91
N ALA A 25 -7.38 -14.26 -41.11
CA ALA A 25 -6.81 -13.17 -40.33
C ALA A 25 -7.23 -13.32 -38.85
N PRO A 26 -6.29 -13.33 -37.90
CA PRO A 26 -6.62 -13.44 -36.48
C PRO A 26 -7.42 -12.21 -36.03
N ALA A 27 -8.46 -12.44 -35.22
CA ALA A 27 -9.36 -11.39 -34.73
C ALA A 27 -8.71 -10.40 -33.75
N ALA A 28 -7.51 -10.69 -33.26
CA ALA A 28 -6.73 -9.84 -32.36
C ALA A 28 -5.31 -9.70 -32.89
N ALA A 29 -4.80 -8.48 -32.90
CA ALA A 29 -3.41 -8.22 -33.26
C ALA A 29 -2.48 -8.70 -32.13
N PRO A 30 -1.23 -9.12 -32.44
CA PRO A 30 -0.22 -9.35 -31.42
C PRO A 30 -0.01 -8.07 -30.61
N GLY A 31 -0.35 -8.09 -29.33
CA GLY A 31 -0.24 -6.93 -28.44
C GLY A 31 -1.56 -6.24 -28.09
N ASP A 32 -2.69 -6.71 -28.61
CA ASP A 32 -4.01 -6.26 -28.13
C ASP A 32 -4.25 -6.73 -26.70
N VAL A 33 -3.95 -5.86 -25.72
CA VAL A 33 -4.26 -6.09 -24.30
C VAL A 33 -5.63 -5.51 -24.01
N ARG A 34 -6.62 -6.38 -23.81
CA ARG A 34 -7.94 -5.98 -23.33
C ARG A 34 -7.99 -6.11 -21.81
N LEU A 35 -7.99 -4.98 -21.11
CA LEU A 35 -8.22 -4.96 -19.67
C LEU A 35 -9.67 -5.40 -19.40
N ALA A 36 -9.83 -6.65 -18.98
CA ALA A 36 -11.10 -7.13 -18.47
C ALA A 36 -11.26 -6.60 -17.03
N ALA A 37 -12.19 -5.68 -16.82
CA ALA A 37 -12.62 -5.33 -15.48
C ALA A 37 -13.37 -6.54 -14.92
N THR A 38 -12.65 -7.40 -14.18
CA THR A 38 -13.28 -8.52 -13.50
C THR A 38 -13.99 -7.97 -12.26
N ASP A 39 -15.27 -8.28 -12.08
CA ASP A 39 -16.02 -8.06 -10.81
C ASP A 39 -15.51 -8.96 -9.66
N THR A 40 -14.33 -9.56 -9.82
CA THR A 40 -13.71 -10.37 -8.77
C THR A 40 -13.26 -9.43 -7.67
N PRO A 41 -13.83 -9.56 -6.46
CA PRO A 41 -13.52 -8.64 -5.41
C PRO A 41 -12.06 -8.87 -4.97
N PRO A 42 -11.30 -7.82 -4.62
CA PRO A 42 -9.85 -7.89 -4.47
C PRO A 42 -9.45 -8.97 -3.45
N PRO A 43 -8.28 -9.61 -3.61
CA PRO A 43 -7.84 -10.64 -2.69
C PRO A 43 -7.80 -10.12 -1.25
N ARG A 44 -8.03 -11.01 -0.28
CA ARG A 44 -8.23 -10.65 1.13
C ARG A 44 -7.08 -9.81 1.69
N HIS A 45 -5.84 -10.14 1.35
CA HIS A 45 -4.65 -9.42 1.80
C HIS A 45 -4.69 -7.94 1.37
N LEU A 46 -5.07 -7.63 0.12
CA LEU A 46 -5.19 -6.24 -0.36
C LEU A 46 -6.27 -5.46 0.41
N ARG A 47 -7.39 -6.11 0.73
CA ARG A 47 -8.44 -5.48 1.54
C ARG A 47 -7.97 -5.20 2.97
N GLU A 48 -7.21 -6.11 3.56
CA GLU A 48 -6.62 -5.94 4.88
C GLU A 48 -5.59 -4.81 4.88
N THR A 49 -4.69 -4.77 3.90
CA THR A 49 -3.73 -3.66 3.73
C THR A 49 -4.44 -2.31 3.55
N ALA A 50 -5.48 -2.24 2.72
CA ALA A 50 -6.26 -1.03 2.51
C ALA A 50 -6.96 -0.55 3.79
N ARG A 51 -7.52 -1.47 4.59
CA ARG A 51 -8.13 -1.13 5.89
C ARG A 51 -7.10 -0.59 6.88
N THR A 52 -5.92 -1.21 6.94
CA THR A 52 -4.82 -0.74 7.80
C THR A 52 -4.36 0.65 7.36
N ALA A 53 -4.13 0.86 6.07
CA ALA A 53 -3.76 2.18 5.54
C ALA A 53 -4.82 3.24 5.84
N ALA A 54 -6.11 2.94 5.65
CA ALA A 54 -7.20 3.84 5.99
C ALA A 54 -7.25 4.17 7.50
N ARG A 55 -6.93 3.20 8.37
CA ARG A 55 -6.84 3.41 9.82
C ARG A 55 -5.66 4.30 10.21
N LEU A 56 -4.53 4.17 9.52
CA LEU A 56 -3.34 4.99 9.78
C LEU A 56 -3.52 6.42 9.24
N ALA A 57 -4.23 6.58 8.13
CA ALA A 57 -4.47 7.88 7.49
C ALA A 57 -5.49 8.76 8.23
N ARG A 58 -6.37 8.19 9.06
CA ARG A 58 -7.37 8.96 9.82
C ARG A 58 -6.77 9.56 11.10
N PRO A 59 -7.21 10.77 11.51
CA PRO A 59 -6.92 11.32 12.83
C PRO A 59 -7.32 10.37 13.95
N LEU A 60 -6.72 10.53 15.13
CA LEU A 60 -7.11 9.77 16.33
C LEU A 60 -8.56 10.13 16.72
N LEU A 61 -9.36 9.10 16.95
CA LEU A 61 -10.72 9.27 17.46
C LEU A 61 -10.68 9.68 18.94
N PRO A 62 -11.68 10.41 19.45
CA PRO A 62 -11.81 10.67 20.88
C PRO A 62 -11.80 9.36 21.69
N GLY A 63 -10.84 9.21 22.61
CA GLY A 63 -10.65 8.00 23.42
C GLY A 63 -9.75 6.92 22.82
N GLU A 64 -9.27 7.09 21.57
CA GLU A 64 -8.25 6.20 20.98
C GLU A 64 -6.89 6.47 21.64
N ARG A 65 -6.29 5.43 22.23
CA ARG A 65 -4.95 5.50 22.85
C ARG A 65 -3.95 4.62 22.12
N ILE A 66 -2.80 5.19 21.82
CA ILE A 66 -1.66 4.51 21.19
C ILE A 66 -0.78 3.91 22.29
N ASP A 67 -0.38 2.67 22.10
CA ASP A 67 0.56 1.99 22.97
C ASP A 67 2.00 2.30 22.57
N LEU A 68 2.69 3.16 23.31
CA LEU A 68 4.05 3.56 22.93
C LEU A 68 5.09 2.43 23.05
N ASP A 69 4.77 1.37 23.79
CA ASP A 69 5.66 0.21 23.91
C ASP A 69 5.65 -0.66 22.65
N HIS A 70 4.58 -0.62 21.86
CA HIS A 70 4.42 -1.49 20.68
C HIS A 70 4.17 -0.74 19.38
N ALA A 71 3.75 0.51 19.43
CA ALA A 71 3.39 1.28 18.25
C ALA A 71 4.55 1.41 17.27
N ASP A 72 4.20 1.44 15.99
CA ASP A 72 5.13 1.73 14.91
C ASP A 72 5.31 3.24 14.69
N VAL A 73 6.24 3.61 13.81
CA VAL A 73 6.54 5.01 13.48
C VAL A 73 5.30 5.72 12.93
N THR A 74 4.48 5.04 12.13
CA THR A 74 3.30 5.63 11.48
C THR A 74 2.21 5.90 12.50
N GLU A 75 1.96 4.97 13.42
CA GLU A 75 1.03 5.12 14.53
C GLU A 75 1.46 6.25 15.47
N ILE A 76 2.73 6.30 15.87
CA ILE A 76 3.26 7.36 16.73
C ILE A 76 3.16 8.74 16.06
N THR A 77 3.30 8.82 14.73
CA THR A 77 3.13 10.06 13.97
C THR A 77 1.69 10.59 13.98
N ARG A 78 0.68 9.75 14.31
CA ARG A 78 -0.71 10.20 14.47
C ARG A 78 -0.92 11.03 15.75
N LEU A 79 0.03 10.99 16.70
CA LEU A 79 -0.06 11.73 17.94
C LEU A 79 0.07 13.24 17.69
N PRO A 80 -0.68 14.07 18.43
CA PRO A 80 -0.60 15.52 18.24
C PRO A 80 0.81 16.02 18.55
N ARG A 81 1.33 16.89 17.69
CA ARG A 81 2.68 17.49 17.80
C ARG A 81 3.85 16.51 17.64
N VAL A 82 3.60 15.25 17.26
CA VAL A 82 4.65 14.26 16.97
C VAL A 82 4.77 14.10 15.46
N GLY A 83 5.88 14.57 14.89
CA GLY A 83 6.19 14.38 13.48
C GLY A 83 7.00 13.10 13.21
N PRO A 84 7.20 12.74 11.92
CA PRO A 84 7.93 11.53 11.52
C PRO A 84 9.33 11.41 12.15
N ALA A 85 10.07 12.52 12.23
CA ALA A 85 11.43 12.53 12.78
C ALA A 85 11.45 12.23 14.30
N LEU A 86 10.46 12.74 15.05
CA LEU A 86 10.36 12.45 16.48
C LEU A 86 9.85 11.02 16.70
N ALA A 87 8.89 10.56 15.89
CA ALA A 87 8.40 9.19 15.94
C ALA A 87 9.51 8.16 15.72
N GLN A 88 10.35 8.35 14.70
CA GLN A 88 11.52 7.51 14.46
C GLN A 88 12.47 7.48 15.65
N ARG A 89 12.69 8.63 16.29
CA ARG A 89 13.56 8.74 17.46
C ARG A 89 12.98 8.02 18.69
N ILE A 90 11.67 8.09 18.89
CA ILE A 90 10.97 7.35 19.95
C ILE A 90 11.17 5.85 19.76
N VAL A 91 10.95 5.34 18.54
CA VAL A 91 11.17 3.92 18.22
C VAL A 91 12.64 3.53 18.40
N ALA A 92 13.57 4.32 17.87
CA ALA A 92 15.00 4.04 18.03
C ALA A 92 15.44 4.03 19.50
N TRP A 93 14.89 4.93 20.32
CA TRP A 93 15.14 4.95 21.76
C TRP A 93 14.61 3.67 22.41
N ARG A 94 13.39 3.25 22.07
CA ARG A 94 12.77 2.01 22.56
C ARG A 94 13.59 0.78 22.18
N ASP A 95 14.08 0.72 20.95
CA ASP A 95 14.86 -0.43 20.47
C ASP A 95 16.21 -0.55 21.21
N GLN A 96 16.77 0.57 21.67
CA GLN A 96 18.03 0.61 22.41
C GLN A 96 17.87 0.41 23.92
N HIS A 97 16.80 0.94 24.51
CA HIS A 97 16.60 1.00 25.97
C HIS A 97 15.48 0.07 26.47
N GLY A 98 14.79 -0.62 25.55
CA GLY A 98 13.60 -1.40 25.85
C GLY A 98 12.31 -0.56 25.95
N PRO A 99 11.19 -1.20 26.29
CA PRO A 99 9.89 -0.55 26.41
C PRO A 99 9.87 0.54 27.49
N PHE A 100 8.98 1.53 27.32
CA PHE A 100 8.84 2.67 28.21
C PHE A 100 8.10 2.29 29.51
N GLY A 101 6.99 1.56 29.41
CA GLY A 101 6.17 1.16 30.56
C GLY A 101 5.53 2.30 31.37
N SER A 102 5.91 3.57 31.14
CA SER A 102 5.39 4.73 31.86
C SER A 102 5.71 6.05 31.14
N LEU A 103 4.95 7.11 31.47
CA LEU A 103 5.21 8.47 31.00
C LEU A 103 6.57 9.01 31.48
N ALA A 104 7.01 8.64 32.67
CA ALA A 104 8.29 9.10 33.23
C ALA A 104 9.48 8.62 32.39
N ARG A 105 9.45 7.36 31.93
CA ARG A 105 10.48 6.83 31.04
C ARG A 105 10.39 7.42 29.63
N PHE A 106 9.17 7.69 29.16
CA PHE A 106 8.97 8.35 27.87
C PHE A 106 9.54 9.78 27.83
N ASP A 107 9.50 10.51 28.94
CA ASP A 107 10.11 11.85 29.06
C ASP A 107 11.64 11.84 28.92
N SER A 108 12.28 10.66 29.05
CA SER A 108 13.74 10.51 28.85
C SER A 108 14.15 10.49 27.37
N VAL A 109 13.20 10.48 26.43
CA VAL A 109 13.50 10.49 24.99
C VAL A 109 13.97 11.88 24.56
N PRO A 110 15.13 12.02 23.91
CA PRO A 110 15.62 13.33 23.47
C PRO A 110 14.64 14.04 22.52
N GLY A 111 14.18 15.23 22.88
CA GLY A 111 13.20 16.00 22.11
C GLY A 111 11.74 15.76 22.51
N VAL A 112 11.48 14.80 23.40
CA VAL A 112 10.27 14.81 24.23
C VAL A 112 10.52 15.76 25.39
N GLY A 113 9.53 16.59 25.69
CA GLY A 113 9.60 17.53 26.80
C GLY A 113 8.27 17.65 27.52
N PRO A 114 8.21 18.36 28.66
CA PRO A 114 7.07 18.32 29.57
C PRO A 114 5.76 18.77 28.92
N ARG A 115 5.83 19.79 28.03
CA ARG A 115 4.66 20.25 27.26
C ARG A 115 4.12 19.20 26.30
N LEU A 116 5.00 18.40 25.70
CA LEU A 116 4.59 17.32 24.82
C LEU A 116 3.95 16.20 25.64
N VAL A 117 4.60 15.77 26.72
CA VAL A 117 4.09 14.74 27.63
C VAL A 117 2.70 15.08 28.16
N GLU A 118 2.48 16.33 28.58
CA GLU A 118 1.18 16.80 29.04
C GLU A 118 0.11 16.71 27.95
N SER A 119 0.43 17.14 26.72
CA SER A 119 -0.50 17.07 25.59
C SER A 119 -0.81 15.64 25.13
N LEU A 120 0.12 14.70 25.33
CA LEU A 120 0.01 13.31 24.91
C LEU A 120 -0.66 12.42 25.95
N ARG A 121 -0.66 12.81 27.23
CA ARG A 121 -1.23 12.05 28.35
C ARG A 121 -2.61 11.42 28.08
N PRO A 122 -3.59 12.07 27.43
CA PRO A 122 -4.89 11.43 27.15
C PRO A 122 -4.87 10.41 26.00
N TYR A 123 -3.86 10.45 25.13
CA TYR A 123 -3.76 9.65 23.89
C TYR A 123 -2.77 8.50 23.96
N VAL A 124 -2.04 8.34 25.07
CA VAL A 124 -1.00 7.32 25.21
C VAL A 124 -1.33 6.31 26.30
N LYS A 125 -0.86 5.09 26.09
CA LYS A 125 -0.84 4.01 27.07
C LYS A 125 0.46 3.23 26.93
N PHE A 126 0.72 2.37 27.90
CA PHE A 126 1.88 1.50 27.96
C PHE A 126 1.40 0.11 28.35
N SER A 127 1.80 -0.92 27.62
CA SER A 127 1.52 -2.33 27.96
C SER A 127 2.53 -2.89 28.97
N GLY A 128 3.68 -2.25 29.15
CA GLY A 128 4.60 -2.52 30.25
C GLY A 128 5.26 -3.90 30.23
N GLN A 129 5.52 -4.49 29.06
CA GLN A 129 6.29 -5.75 28.97
C GLN A 129 7.78 -5.49 29.21
N ILE A 130 8.18 -5.16 30.44
CA ILE A 130 9.59 -5.12 30.84
C ILE A 130 10.01 -6.58 31.07
N PRO A 131 10.85 -7.20 30.22
CA PRO A 131 11.36 -8.53 30.50
C PRO A 131 12.05 -8.51 31.87
N PRO A 132 11.76 -9.49 32.75
CA PRO A 132 12.43 -9.56 34.06
C PRO A 132 13.94 -9.58 33.83
N PRO A 133 14.72 -8.84 34.64
CA PRO A 133 16.18 -8.90 34.53
C PRO A 133 16.64 -10.35 34.73
N PRO A 134 17.66 -10.81 33.98
CA PRO A 134 18.18 -12.17 34.09
C PRO A 134 18.73 -12.48 35.50
#